data_AF-A0A4D4M7S7-F1
#
_entry.id   AF-A0A4D4M7S7-F1
#
_cell.length_a   1.000
_cell.length_b   1.000
_cell.length_c   1.000
_cell.angle_alpha   90.00
_cell.angle_beta   90.00
_cell.angle_gamma   90.00
#
_symmetry.space_group_name_H-M   'P 1'
#
loop_
_entity.id
_entity.type
_entity.pdbx_description
1 polymer ?
#
loop_
_entity_poly.entity_id
_entity_poly.type
_entity_poly.pdbx_seq_one_letter_code
_entity_poly.pdbx_strand_id
1 'polypeptide(L)'
;MDILQRLFGPGQLPPTKDGYQAPPGALATGWQCHDPDCGEAGYFPAPRASIPRRCGVCGSGTYPRHAWPWQHGERRAELDALQRRAQRDGDTHLALPVHFHLLSWTFEEHLMNGDRGAALAVLGDADGQLRTTMKEKRHFTEGSHRTMFVLSALRSGDPDLALRVLEPWAALARAQGPGYGTDVESDNASRTNYRGLVSSCFAWLEDGRTAPQSHPAYDTVVGWALDTARAARVRDWLTVDQEERLNRLDPYWRHVR
;
A
#
# COMPACT_ATOMS: atom_id res chain seq x y z
N MET A 1 -0.07 -16.67 -6.59
CA MET A 1 -0.69 -16.44 -7.91
C MET A 1 -1.65 -17.58 -8.22
N ASP A 2 -2.95 -17.48 -7.86
CA ASP A 2 -3.93 -18.56 -8.21
C ASP A 2 -5.40 -18.05 -8.20
N ILE A 3 -5.73 -17.09 -7.33
CA ILE A 3 -7.06 -16.44 -7.31
C ILE A 3 -7.35 -15.65 -8.61
N LEU A 4 -6.32 -15.03 -9.20
CA LEU A 4 -6.47 -14.10 -10.32
C LEU A 4 -6.77 -14.81 -11.65
N GLN A 5 -6.14 -15.97 -11.92
CA GLN A 5 -6.44 -16.79 -13.10
C GLN A 5 -7.85 -17.40 -13.03
N ARG A 6 -8.33 -17.74 -11.82
CA ARG A 6 -9.67 -18.32 -11.63
C ARG A 6 -10.79 -17.30 -11.74
N LEU A 7 -10.55 -16.02 -11.44
CA LEU A 7 -11.59 -14.98 -11.44
C LEU A 7 -11.87 -14.38 -12.82
N PHE A 8 -10.86 -14.28 -13.68
CA PHE A 8 -10.98 -13.70 -15.03
C PHE A 8 -10.80 -14.71 -16.17
N GLY A 9 -10.37 -15.94 -15.88
CA GLY A 9 -9.95 -16.88 -16.91
C GLY A 9 -8.80 -16.30 -17.76
N PRO A 10 -8.56 -16.82 -18.98
CA PRO A 10 -7.67 -16.19 -19.97
C PRO A 10 -8.25 -14.88 -20.56
N GLY A 11 -9.24 -14.27 -19.90
CA GLY A 11 -9.99 -13.13 -20.40
C GLY A 11 -9.18 -11.84 -20.42
N GLN A 12 -9.44 -11.01 -21.43
CA GLN A 12 -8.89 -9.68 -21.57
C GLN A 12 -9.39 -8.78 -20.43
N LEU A 13 -8.50 -7.99 -19.82
CA LEU A 13 -8.88 -7.02 -18.79
C LEU A 13 -9.85 -5.98 -19.37
N PRO A 14 -10.79 -5.43 -18.57
CA PRO A 14 -11.67 -4.37 -19.05
C PRO A 14 -10.87 -3.10 -19.39
N PRO A 15 -11.41 -2.22 -20.27
CA PRO A 15 -10.74 -0.97 -20.58
C PRO A 15 -10.49 -0.11 -19.32
N THR A 16 -9.36 0.59 -19.28
CA THR A 16 -9.05 1.57 -18.23
C THR A 16 -9.98 2.79 -18.32
N LYS A 17 -9.94 3.65 -17.29
CA LYS A 17 -10.70 4.91 -17.24
C LYS A 17 -10.42 5.86 -18.41
N ASP A 18 -9.25 5.74 -19.03
CA ASP A 18 -8.82 6.57 -20.17
C ASP A 18 -9.15 5.91 -21.52
N GLY A 19 -10.01 4.88 -21.52
CA GLY A 19 -10.47 4.16 -22.71
C GLY A 19 -9.46 3.17 -23.26
N TYR A 20 -8.45 2.81 -22.47
CA TYR A 20 -7.35 1.97 -22.92
C TYR A 20 -7.63 0.49 -22.74
N GLN A 21 -7.28 -0.34 -23.72
CA GLN A 21 -7.56 -1.77 -23.70
C GLN A 21 -6.27 -2.58 -23.56
N ALA A 22 -6.19 -3.38 -22.49
CA ALA A 22 -5.13 -4.36 -22.28
C ALA A 22 -4.91 -5.29 -23.48
N PRO A 23 -3.66 -5.62 -23.88
CA PRO A 23 -3.41 -6.60 -24.91
C PRO A 23 -3.80 -7.99 -24.39
N PRO A 24 -4.12 -8.94 -25.29
CA PRO A 24 -4.45 -10.30 -24.90
C PRO A 24 -3.33 -10.92 -24.04
N GLY A 25 -3.69 -11.53 -22.92
CA GLY A 25 -2.74 -12.16 -21.99
C GLY A 25 -2.02 -11.21 -21.03
N ALA A 26 -2.30 -9.91 -21.06
CA ALA A 26 -1.86 -9.01 -20.01
C ALA A 26 -2.47 -9.38 -18.66
N LEU A 27 -1.64 -9.40 -17.62
CA LEU A 27 -2.08 -9.54 -16.24
C LEU A 27 -2.03 -8.18 -15.57
N ALA A 28 -2.88 -7.96 -14.57
CA ALA A 28 -2.85 -6.72 -13.80
C ALA A 28 -1.57 -6.54 -12.99
N THR A 29 -0.83 -7.62 -12.73
CA THR A 29 0.50 -7.60 -12.11
C THR A 29 1.60 -7.15 -13.07
N GLY A 30 1.28 -7.00 -14.35
CA GLY A 30 2.21 -6.60 -15.39
C GLY A 30 2.08 -7.42 -16.66
N TRP A 31 2.66 -6.88 -17.71
CA TRP A 31 2.76 -7.47 -19.03
C TRP A 31 4.02 -6.93 -19.70
N GLN A 32 4.73 -7.76 -20.46
CA GLN A 32 5.94 -7.36 -21.15
C GLN A 32 5.77 -7.54 -22.65
N CYS A 33 6.07 -6.49 -23.41
CA CYS A 33 6.22 -6.61 -24.85
C CYS A 33 7.67 -6.99 -25.19
N HIS A 34 7.84 -7.79 -26.23
CA HIS A 34 9.17 -8.09 -26.79
C HIS A 34 9.66 -7.05 -27.80
N ASP A 35 8.84 -6.04 -28.12
CA ASP A 35 9.23 -4.91 -28.96
C ASP A 35 10.05 -3.91 -28.11
N PRO A 36 11.33 -3.64 -28.42
CA PRO A 36 12.19 -2.75 -27.64
C PRO A 36 11.73 -1.29 -27.63
N ASP A 37 10.88 -0.89 -28.58
CA ASP A 37 10.26 0.44 -28.62
C ASP A 37 8.87 0.47 -27.93
N CYS A 38 8.35 -0.69 -27.54
CA CYS A 38 7.17 -0.80 -26.70
C CYS A 38 7.62 -0.80 -25.23
N GLY A 39 7.10 0.16 -24.45
CA GLY A 39 7.56 0.40 -23.09
C GLY A 39 7.67 -0.86 -22.22
N GLU A 40 8.73 -0.94 -21.43
CA GLU A 40 8.87 -1.94 -20.38
C GLU A 40 7.89 -1.64 -19.22
N ALA A 41 7.43 -2.68 -18.55
CA ALA A 41 6.64 -2.54 -17.33
C ALA A 41 7.58 -2.13 -16.17
N GLY A 42 7.43 -0.92 -15.60
CA GLY A 42 8.26 -0.46 -14.47
C GLY A 42 8.25 1.05 -14.24
N TYR A 43 8.91 1.49 -13.16
CA TYR A 43 8.98 2.92 -12.77
C TYR A 43 10.04 3.65 -13.55
N PHE A 44 9.61 4.64 -14.34
CA PHE A 44 10.50 5.55 -15.03
C PHE A 44 10.35 6.97 -14.49
N PRO A 45 11.44 7.60 -14.02
CA PRO A 45 11.41 8.92 -13.38
C PRO A 45 11.24 10.10 -14.36
N ALA A 46 11.20 9.87 -15.68
CA ALA A 46 11.12 10.95 -16.66
C ALA A 46 10.16 10.64 -17.83
N PRO A 47 9.30 11.60 -18.24
CA PRO A 47 8.43 11.46 -19.40
C PRO A 47 9.26 11.42 -20.70
N ARG A 48 9.01 10.43 -21.57
CA ARG A 48 9.61 10.39 -22.92
C ARG A 48 8.79 11.28 -23.86
N ALA A 49 9.45 12.29 -24.44
CA ALA A 49 8.81 13.22 -25.37
C ALA A 49 8.65 12.58 -26.75
N SER A 50 7.52 11.93 -26.98
CA SER A 50 6.84 11.66 -28.26
C SER A 50 5.88 10.49 -28.07
N ILE A 51 4.85 10.41 -28.94
CA ILE A 51 4.10 9.20 -29.34
C ILE A 51 2.61 9.16 -28.93
N PRO A 52 1.71 9.05 -29.93
CA PRO A 52 0.72 7.98 -30.04
C PRO A 52 1.00 7.17 -31.32
N ARG A 53 1.83 6.13 -31.22
CA ARG A 53 2.03 5.09 -32.23
C ARG A 53 1.54 3.82 -31.57
N ARG A 54 0.72 3.06 -32.29
CA ARG A 54 0.40 1.69 -31.91
C ARG A 54 1.67 0.86 -32.11
N CYS A 55 2.09 0.10 -31.11
CA CYS A 55 3.17 -0.87 -31.27
C CYS A 55 2.80 -1.85 -32.39
N GLY A 56 3.73 -2.13 -33.30
CA GLY A 56 3.51 -3.05 -34.43
C GLY A 56 3.38 -4.51 -34.01
N VAL A 57 3.84 -4.85 -32.80
CA VAL A 57 3.83 -6.22 -32.25
C VAL A 57 2.57 -6.47 -31.41
N CYS A 58 2.24 -5.59 -30.48
CA CYS A 58 1.08 -5.78 -29.58
C CYS A 58 -0.14 -4.91 -29.90
N GLY A 59 -0.02 -3.95 -30.82
CA GLY A 59 -1.12 -3.07 -31.24
C GLY A 59 -1.49 -1.96 -30.25
N SER A 60 -0.83 -1.89 -29.09
CA SER A 60 -1.17 -1.00 -27.99
C SER A 60 -0.61 0.41 -28.16
N GLY A 61 -1.37 1.43 -27.75
CA GLY A 61 -0.91 2.84 -27.71
C GLY A 61 -0.37 3.23 -26.33
N THR A 62 0.84 3.76 -26.23
CA THR A 62 1.44 4.17 -24.95
C THR A 62 1.33 5.68 -24.77
N TYR A 63 0.76 6.15 -23.65
CA TYR A 63 0.57 7.59 -23.39
C TYR A 63 1.81 8.21 -22.71
N PRO A 64 2.33 9.35 -23.19
CA PRO A 64 3.59 9.94 -22.72
C PRO A 64 3.47 10.87 -21.50
N ARG A 65 2.34 10.90 -20.78
CA ARG A 65 2.18 11.71 -19.55
C ARG A 65 2.02 10.91 -18.26
N HIS A 66 1.99 9.59 -18.35
CA HIS A 66 2.03 8.71 -17.18
C HIS A 66 3.08 7.67 -17.45
N ALA A 67 4.07 7.53 -16.56
CA ALA A 67 5.02 6.44 -16.66
C ALA A 67 4.34 5.05 -16.51
N TRP A 68 3.03 4.99 -16.20
CA TRP A 68 2.31 3.79 -15.75
C TRP A 68 0.83 3.65 -16.21
N PRO A 69 0.48 3.67 -17.52
CA PRO A 69 -0.88 3.31 -17.92
C PRO A 69 -1.19 1.81 -17.63
N TRP A 70 -0.18 0.94 -17.72
CA TRP A 70 -0.36 -0.52 -17.73
C TRP A 70 -0.52 -1.19 -16.37
N GLN A 71 0.22 -0.76 -15.34
CA GLN A 71 0.10 -1.36 -14.02
C GLN A 71 -0.92 -0.62 -13.17
N HIS A 72 -1.01 0.71 -13.29
CA HIS A 72 -1.92 1.50 -12.46
C HIS A 72 -3.36 1.54 -12.98
N GLY A 73 -3.55 1.79 -14.28
CA GLY A 73 -4.87 1.84 -14.92
C GLY A 73 -5.56 0.48 -14.97
N GLU A 74 -4.84 -0.57 -15.34
CA GLU A 74 -5.37 -1.94 -15.42
C GLU A 74 -5.70 -2.51 -14.04
N ARG A 75 -4.83 -2.29 -13.04
CA ARG A 75 -5.12 -2.72 -11.68
C ARG A 75 -6.33 -1.99 -11.10
N ARG A 76 -6.54 -0.72 -11.45
CA ARG A 76 -7.77 -0.01 -11.10
C ARG A 76 -8.99 -0.65 -11.75
N ALA A 77 -8.94 -0.90 -13.06
CA ALA A 77 -10.04 -1.50 -13.80
C ALA A 77 -10.39 -2.91 -13.28
N GLU A 78 -9.39 -3.69 -12.89
CA GLU A 78 -9.53 -4.99 -12.22
C GLU A 78 -10.23 -4.84 -10.86
N LEU A 79 -9.71 -3.96 -10.00
CA LEU A 79 -10.28 -3.74 -8.67
C LEU A 79 -11.73 -3.24 -8.76
N ASP A 80 -12.05 -2.36 -9.71
CA ASP A 80 -13.42 -1.90 -9.97
C ASP A 80 -14.31 -3.06 -10.46
N ALA A 81 -13.79 -3.95 -11.30
CA ALA A 81 -14.53 -5.13 -11.76
C ALA A 81 -14.77 -6.14 -10.63
N LEU A 82 -13.77 -6.38 -9.77
CA LEU A 82 -13.90 -7.21 -8.57
C LEU A 82 -14.90 -6.61 -7.59
N GLN A 83 -14.87 -5.29 -7.39
CA GLN A 83 -15.80 -4.59 -6.52
C GLN A 83 -17.25 -4.74 -7.01
N ARG A 84 -17.49 -4.48 -8.30
CA ARG A 84 -18.82 -4.65 -8.91
C ARG A 84 -19.32 -6.08 -8.81
N ARG A 85 -18.44 -7.07 -9.03
CA ARG A 85 -18.78 -8.49 -8.88
C ARG A 85 -19.15 -8.81 -7.43
N ALA A 86 -18.31 -8.44 -6.47
CA ALA A 86 -18.55 -8.70 -5.06
C ALA A 86 -19.86 -8.06 -4.57
N GLN A 87 -20.16 -6.83 -5.02
CA GLN A 87 -21.42 -6.15 -4.74
C GLN A 87 -22.63 -6.87 -5.34
N ARG A 88 -22.56 -7.27 -6.61
CA ARG A 88 -23.64 -8.01 -7.29
C ARG A 88 -23.90 -9.36 -6.63
N ASP A 89 -22.84 -10.06 -6.26
CA ASP A 89 -22.91 -11.41 -5.70
C ASP A 89 -23.18 -11.39 -4.17
N GLY A 90 -23.24 -10.20 -3.55
CA GLY A 90 -23.44 -10.04 -2.10
C GLY A 90 -22.25 -10.48 -1.25
N ASP A 91 -21.07 -10.66 -1.85
CA ASP A 91 -19.87 -11.17 -1.19
C ASP A 91 -19.17 -10.07 -0.37
N THR A 92 -19.60 -9.92 0.88
CA THR A 92 -19.02 -8.95 1.81
C THR A 92 -17.57 -9.25 2.19
N HIS A 93 -17.12 -10.52 2.08
CA HIS A 93 -15.75 -10.91 2.40
C HIS A 93 -14.78 -10.48 1.30
N LEU A 94 -15.22 -10.44 0.05
CA LEU A 94 -14.45 -9.90 -1.07
C LEU A 94 -14.59 -8.39 -1.22
N ALA A 95 -15.81 -7.85 -1.08
CA ALA A 95 -16.10 -6.44 -1.33
C ALA A 95 -15.31 -5.50 -0.39
N LEU A 96 -15.14 -5.88 0.87
CA LEU A 96 -14.51 -5.02 1.86
C LEU A 96 -12.99 -4.88 1.63
N PRO A 97 -12.19 -5.95 1.50
CA PRO A 97 -10.77 -5.82 1.15
C PRO A 97 -10.53 -5.13 -0.20
N VAL A 98 -11.34 -5.44 -1.22
CA VAL A 98 -11.21 -4.81 -2.55
C VAL A 98 -11.44 -3.31 -2.47
N HIS A 99 -12.45 -2.87 -1.72
CA HIS A 99 -12.72 -1.46 -1.47
C HIS A 99 -11.53 -0.73 -0.81
N PHE A 100 -10.93 -1.30 0.23
CA PHE A 100 -9.76 -0.65 0.86
C PHE A 100 -8.50 -0.69 -0.02
N HIS A 101 -8.35 -1.70 -0.88
CA HIS A 101 -7.34 -1.67 -1.94
C HIS A 101 -7.61 -0.55 -2.95
N LEU A 102 -8.85 -0.34 -3.37
CA LEU A 102 -9.24 0.78 -4.24
C LEU A 102 -8.93 2.14 -3.60
N LEU A 103 -9.18 2.31 -2.30
CA LEU A 103 -8.82 3.55 -1.59
C LEU A 103 -7.30 3.77 -1.58
N SER A 104 -6.52 2.73 -1.25
CA SER A 104 -5.05 2.81 -1.28
C SER A 104 -4.52 3.15 -2.68
N TRP A 105 -5.13 2.55 -3.71
CA TRP A 105 -4.79 2.79 -5.11
C TRP A 105 -5.15 4.22 -5.56
N THR A 106 -6.32 4.71 -5.17
CA THR A 106 -6.79 6.07 -5.51
C THR A 106 -5.93 7.12 -4.82
N PHE A 107 -5.54 6.88 -3.56
CA PHE A 107 -4.61 7.73 -2.82
C PHE A 107 -3.27 7.87 -3.56
N GLU A 108 -2.66 6.75 -3.95
CA GLU A 108 -1.39 6.76 -4.68
C GLU A 108 -1.53 7.45 -6.04
N GLU A 109 -2.64 7.23 -6.75
CA GLU A 109 -2.94 7.92 -8.00
C GLU A 109 -2.93 9.44 -7.86
N HIS A 110 -3.59 9.96 -6.82
CA HIS A 110 -3.61 11.40 -6.57
C HIS A 110 -2.21 11.94 -6.30
N LEU A 111 -1.39 11.22 -5.52
CA LEU A 111 0.00 11.62 -5.27
C LEU A 111 0.86 11.59 -6.52
N MET A 112 0.75 10.55 -7.34
CA MET A 112 1.48 10.48 -8.61
C MET A 112 1.10 11.62 -9.57
N ASN A 113 -0.14 12.12 -9.49
CA ASN A 113 -0.60 13.25 -10.28
C ASN A 113 -0.28 14.62 -9.65
N GLY A 114 0.41 14.65 -8.51
CA GLY A 114 0.71 15.88 -7.77
C GLY A 114 -0.49 16.49 -7.05
N ASP A 115 -1.62 15.79 -6.99
CA ASP A 115 -2.84 16.25 -6.30
C ASP A 115 -2.84 15.80 -4.83
N ARG A 116 -1.99 16.45 -4.04
CA ARG A 116 -1.88 16.18 -2.60
C ARG A 116 -3.20 16.41 -1.85
N GLY A 117 -4.02 17.36 -2.32
CA GLY A 117 -5.31 17.69 -1.69
C GLY A 117 -6.31 16.55 -1.81
N ALA A 118 -6.47 15.99 -3.01
CA ALA A 118 -7.33 14.84 -3.22
C ALA A 118 -6.81 13.57 -2.52
N ALA A 119 -5.49 13.37 -2.47
CA ALA A 119 -4.90 12.28 -1.70
C ALA A 119 -5.26 12.38 -0.20
N LEU A 120 -5.17 13.57 0.40
CA LEU A 120 -5.56 13.79 1.80
C LEU A 120 -7.05 13.55 2.03
N ALA A 121 -7.92 13.89 1.07
CA ALA A 121 -9.35 13.58 1.16
C ALA A 121 -9.60 12.06 1.19
N VAL A 122 -8.96 11.30 0.30
CA VAL A 122 -9.04 9.82 0.29
C VAL A 122 -8.53 9.22 1.59
N LEU A 123 -7.42 9.75 2.14
CA LEU A 123 -6.89 9.30 3.42
C LEU A 123 -7.89 9.54 4.56
N GLY A 124 -8.52 10.73 4.61
CA GLY A 124 -9.55 11.05 5.60
C GLY A 124 -10.76 10.12 5.52
N ASP A 125 -11.24 9.83 4.31
CA ASP A 125 -12.34 8.89 4.08
C ASP A 125 -11.96 7.46 4.52
N ALA A 126 -10.74 7.03 4.18
CA ALA A 126 -10.22 5.72 4.57
C ALA A 126 -10.12 5.59 6.10
N ASP A 127 -9.64 6.61 6.80
CA ASP A 127 -9.52 6.60 8.26
C ASP A 127 -10.88 6.49 8.96
N GLY A 128 -11.89 7.23 8.48
CA GLY A 128 -13.26 7.15 9.01
C GLY A 128 -13.87 5.76 8.82
N GLN A 129 -13.66 5.17 7.64
CA GLN A 129 -14.19 3.85 7.30
C GLN A 129 -13.46 2.72 8.03
N LEU A 130 -12.12 2.72 8.07
CA LEU A 130 -11.32 1.70 8.77
C LEU A 130 -11.75 1.55 10.23
N ARG A 131 -11.92 2.68 10.94
CA ARG A 131 -12.35 2.68 12.35
C ARG A 131 -13.75 2.09 12.54
N THR A 132 -14.66 2.37 11.61
CA THR A 132 -16.04 1.85 11.66
C THR A 132 -16.05 0.37 11.34
N THR A 133 -15.40 -0.04 10.25
CA THR A 133 -15.27 -1.43 9.82
C THR A 133 -14.62 -2.30 10.90
N MET A 134 -13.56 -1.85 11.57
CA MET A 134 -12.91 -2.64 12.62
C MET A 134 -13.83 -2.93 13.81
N LYS A 135 -14.71 -1.98 14.19
CA LYS A 135 -15.68 -2.19 15.27
C LYS A 135 -16.67 -3.31 14.91
N GLU A 136 -17.06 -3.39 13.64
CA GLU A 136 -18.06 -4.32 13.15
C GLU A 136 -17.47 -5.67 12.69
N LYS A 137 -16.20 -5.68 12.23
CA LYS A 137 -15.53 -6.81 11.58
C LYS A 137 -14.14 -7.02 12.20
N ARG A 138 -14.11 -7.68 13.36
CA ARG A 138 -12.88 -7.90 14.16
C ARG A 138 -11.74 -8.66 13.44
N HIS A 139 -12.04 -9.41 12.39
CA HIS A 139 -11.02 -10.11 11.59
C HIS A 139 -10.36 -9.23 10.52
N PHE A 140 -10.85 -7.99 10.34
CA PHE A 140 -10.30 -7.05 9.37
C PHE A 140 -9.16 -6.24 10.00
N THR A 141 -8.02 -6.16 9.32
CA THR A 141 -6.79 -5.57 9.86
C THR A 141 -6.51 -4.22 9.21
N GLU A 142 -6.50 -3.12 9.96
CA GLU A 142 -6.13 -1.82 9.39
C GLU A 142 -4.66 -1.73 8.98
N GLY A 143 -3.78 -2.53 9.61
CA GLY A 143 -2.34 -2.37 9.47
C GLY A 143 -1.83 -2.61 8.06
N SER A 144 -2.40 -3.59 7.35
CA SER A 144 -2.08 -3.83 5.93
C SER A 144 -2.42 -2.61 5.06
N HIS A 145 -3.53 -1.93 5.33
CA HIS A 145 -3.97 -0.76 4.56
C HIS A 145 -3.20 0.51 4.92
N ARG A 146 -2.96 0.75 6.21
CA ARG A 146 -2.11 1.87 6.65
C ARG A 146 -0.68 1.75 6.13
N THR A 147 -0.13 0.53 6.12
CA THR A 147 1.18 0.24 5.50
C THR A 147 1.17 0.63 4.02
N MET A 148 0.12 0.31 3.27
CA MET A 148 0.02 0.71 1.87
C MET A 148 0.03 2.24 1.70
N PHE A 149 -0.73 2.99 2.51
CA PHE A 149 -0.71 4.46 2.45
C PHE A 149 0.68 5.05 2.75
N VAL A 150 1.39 4.52 3.76
CA VAL A 150 2.77 4.94 4.08
C VAL A 150 3.69 4.68 2.88
N LEU A 151 3.67 3.47 2.33
CA LEU A 151 4.52 3.11 1.20
C LEU A 151 4.19 3.92 -0.06
N SER A 152 2.90 4.19 -0.34
CA SER A 152 2.46 5.02 -1.46
C SER A 152 2.95 6.47 -1.30
N ALA A 153 2.90 7.04 -0.09
CA ALA A 153 3.43 8.37 0.19
C ALA A 153 4.96 8.44 -0.03
N LEU A 154 5.70 7.47 0.52
CA LEU A 154 7.15 7.35 0.33
C LEU A 154 7.51 7.21 -1.16
N ARG A 155 6.90 6.27 -1.88
CA ARG A 155 7.13 6.08 -3.33
C ARG A 155 6.87 7.34 -4.15
N SER A 156 5.88 8.14 -3.74
CA SER A 156 5.46 9.33 -4.48
C SER A 156 6.33 10.55 -4.26
N GLY A 157 7.23 10.57 -3.26
CA GLY A 157 7.99 11.78 -2.99
C GLY A 157 7.90 12.33 -1.58
N ASP A 158 6.90 11.93 -0.79
CA ASP A 158 6.35 12.75 0.30
C ASP A 158 6.46 12.04 1.67
N PRO A 159 7.64 12.08 2.33
CA PRO A 159 7.82 11.49 3.65
C PRO A 159 7.01 12.18 4.75
N ASP A 160 6.64 13.46 4.59
CA ASP A 160 5.77 14.18 5.52
C ASP A 160 4.34 13.64 5.49
N LEU A 161 3.85 13.28 4.30
CA LEU A 161 2.55 12.65 4.17
C LEU A 161 2.56 11.23 4.76
N ALA A 162 3.66 10.49 4.65
CA ALA A 162 3.83 9.22 5.35
C ALA A 162 3.75 9.39 6.87
N LEU A 163 4.34 10.46 7.44
CA LEU A 163 4.20 10.79 8.87
C LEU A 163 2.75 11.06 9.26
N ARG A 164 1.96 11.75 8.42
CA ARG A 164 0.53 11.97 8.68
C ARG A 164 -0.28 10.67 8.79
N VAL A 165 0.19 9.58 8.19
CA VAL A 165 -0.40 8.25 8.36
C VAL A 165 0.14 7.55 9.62
N LEU A 166 1.45 7.64 9.86
CA LEU A 166 2.13 6.98 10.98
C LEU A 166 1.74 7.55 12.36
N GLU A 167 1.70 8.87 12.50
CA GLU A 167 1.46 9.53 13.78
C GLU A 167 0.14 9.11 14.46
N PRO A 168 -1.04 9.22 13.81
CA PRO A 168 -2.29 8.79 14.43
C PRO A 168 -2.32 7.28 14.68
N TRP A 169 -1.60 6.49 13.88
CA TRP A 169 -1.52 5.04 14.03
C TRP A 169 -0.67 4.65 15.26
N ALA A 170 0.50 5.29 15.43
CA ALA A 170 1.35 5.11 16.60
C ALA A 170 0.65 5.58 17.89
N ALA A 171 -0.04 6.73 17.84
CA ALA A 171 -0.83 7.23 18.96
C ALA A 171 -1.93 6.24 19.36
N LEU A 172 -2.63 5.65 18.39
CA LEU A 172 -3.67 4.65 18.63
C LEU A 172 -3.09 3.38 19.27
N ALA A 173 -1.98 2.86 18.73
CA ALA A 173 -1.29 1.69 19.26
C ALA A 173 -0.83 1.89 20.72
N ARG A 174 -0.39 3.10 21.06
CA ARG A 174 -0.02 3.47 22.44
C ARG A 174 -1.23 3.58 23.37
N ALA A 175 -2.31 4.21 22.90
CA ALA A 175 -3.49 4.49 23.71
C ALA A 175 -4.29 3.22 24.09
N GLN A 176 -4.37 2.24 23.19
CA GLN A 176 -5.19 1.05 23.40
C GLN A 176 -4.46 -0.12 24.08
N GLY A 177 -3.17 0.04 24.39
CA GLY A 177 -2.32 -1.05 24.87
C GLY A 177 -2.15 -2.16 23.82
N PRO A 178 -1.43 -3.25 24.12
CA PRO A 178 -1.31 -4.39 23.22
C PRO A 178 -2.71 -4.91 22.86
N GLY A 179 -3.08 -4.73 21.59
CA GLY A 179 -4.16 -5.43 20.93
C GLY A 179 -5.40 -4.60 20.63
N TYR A 180 -5.31 -3.27 20.54
CA TYR A 180 -6.48 -2.46 20.16
C TYR A 180 -7.73 -2.71 21.04
N GLY A 181 -7.50 -3.04 22.32
CA GLY A 181 -8.55 -3.47 23.26
C GLY A 181 -8.90 -4.97 23.24
N THR A 182 -8.14 -5.80 22.53
CA THR A 182 -8.19 -7.27 22.54
C THR A 182 -6.84 -7.84 23.00
N ASP A 183 -6.79 -9.13 23.34
CA ASP A 183 -5.54 -9.79 23.70
C ASP A 183 -4.72 -10.14 22.44
N VAL A 184 -3.47 -9.64 22.36
CA VAL A 184 -2.55 -9.90 21.24
C VAL A 184 -2.26 -11.38 21.06
N GLU A 185 -2.31 -12.19 22.12
CA GLU A 185 -2.11 -13.63 22.03
C GLU A 185 -3.27 -14.38 21.37
N SER A 186 -4.45 -13.79 21.30
CA SER A 186 -5.62 -14.43 20.68
C SER A 186 -6.09 -13.70 19.42
N ASP A 187 -5.62 -12.48 19.17
CA ASP A 187 -6.05 -11.65 18.05
C ASP A 187 -4.97 -11.47 16.95
N ASN A 188 -5.15 -12.19 15.84
CA ASN A 188 -4.29 -12.06 14.66
C ASN A 188 -4.35 -10.67 14.00
N ALA A 189 -5.48 -9.95 14.11
CA ALA A 189 -5.61 -8.61 13.55
C ALA A 189 -4.69 -7.63 14.28
N SER A 190 -4.71 -7.71 15.61
CA SER A 190 -3.79 -6.97 16.48
C SER A 190 -2.33 -7.24 16.17
N ARG A 191 -1.92 -8.50 16.06
CA ARG A 191 -0.53 -8.87 15.68
C ARG A 191 -0.14 -8.29 14.32
N THR A 192 -1.04 -8.34 13.35
CA THR A 192 -0.82 -7.80 12.00
C THR A 192 -0.69 -6.28 12.02
N ASN A 193 -1.48 -5.59 12.85
CA ASN A 193 -1.37 -4.15 13.02
C ASN A 193 -0.02 -3.74 13.61
N TYR A 194 0.45 -4.40 14.67
CA TYR A 194 1.76 -4.08 15.27
C TYR A 194 2.92 -4.33 14.30
N ARG A 195 2.93 -5.48 13.62
CA ARG A 195 3.93 -5.75 12.58
C ARG A 195 3.87 -4.70 11.47
N GLY A 196 2.67 -4.33 11.02
CA GLY A 196 2.47 -3.30 10.01
C GLY A 196 3.03 -1.96 10.43
N LEU A 197 2.76 -1.53 11.67
CA LEU A 197 3.25 -0.26 12.21
C LEU A 197 4.77 -0.25 12.30
N VAL A 198 5.38 -1.30 12.89
CA VAL A 198 6.84 -1.42 12.99
C VAL A 198 7.49 -1.43 11.59
N SER A 199 6.95 -2.22 10.64
CA SER A 199 7.44 -2.23 9.26
C SER A 199 7.31 -0.87 8.57
N SER A 200 6.23 -0.13 8.84
CA SER A 200 5.99 1.18 8.24
C SER A 200 6.93 2.24 8.82
N CYS A 201 7.23 2.18 10.11
CA CYS A 201 8.29 3.00 10.71
C CYS A 201 9.64 2.70 10.07
N PHE A 202 9.99 1.42 9.86
CA PHE A 202 11.25 1.08 9.18
C PHE A 202 11.30 1.56 7.74
N ALA A 203 10.24 1.37 6.96
CA ALA A 203 10.17 1.88 5.60
C ALA A 203 10.39 3.40 5.55
N TRP A 204 9.83 4.12 6.53
CA TRP A 204 10.06 5.55 6.66
C TRP A 204 11.50 5.88 7.07
N LEU A 205 12.08 5.20 8.06
CA LEU A 205 13.45 5.45 8.56
C LEU A 205 14.55 5.09 7.56
N GLU A 206 14.29 4.13 6.67
CA GLU A 206 15.22 3.66 5.65
C GLU A 206 15.13 4.48 4.35
N ASP A 207 14.16 5.39 4.25
CA ASP A 207 14.05 6.29 3.13
C ASP A 207 15.22 7.30 3.12
N GLY A 208 15.93 7.42 2.00
CA GLY A 208 17.11 8.29 1.92
C GLY A 208 16.82 9.77 2.23
N ARG A 209 15.56 10.21 2.12
CA ARG A 209 15.12 11.58 2.41
C ARG A 209 14.86 11.83 3.89
N THR A 210 14.76 10.78 4.71
CA THR A 210 14.37 10.88 6.12
C THR A 210 15.54 10.67 7.07
N ALA A 211 16.77 10.54 6.57
CA ALA A 211 17.97 10.27 7.36
C ALA A 211 18.08 11.16 8.62
N PRO A 212 18.80 10.73 9.69
CA PRO A 212 18.82 11.42 10.98
C PRO A 212 19.17 12.91 10.91
N GLN A 213 20.06 13.30 9.98
CA GLN A 213 20.47 14.69 9.79
C GLN A 213 19.55 15.48 8.85
N SER A 214 18.65 14.79 8.17
CA SER A 214 17.84 15.30 7.07
C SER A 214 16.39 15.56 7.46
N HIS A 215 15.87 14.90 8.50
CA HIS A 215 14.45 15.03 8.86
C HIS A 215 14.23 15.15 10.38
N PRO A 216 13.54 16.22 10.86
CA PRO A 216 13.39 16.49 12.29
C PRO A 216 12.56 15.43 13.04
N ALA A 217 11.71 14.69 12.33
CA ALA A 217 10.90 13.61 12.91
C ALA A 217 11.65 12.29 13.10
N TYR A 218 12.94 12.17 12.71
CA TYR A 218 13.63 10.88 12.71
C TYR A 218 13.61 10.18 14.06
N ASP A 219 14.06 10.87 15.12
CA ASP A 219 14.10 10.31 16.47
C ASP A 219 12.69 10.00 17.01
N THR A 220 11.68 10.74 16.54
CA THR A 220 10.29 10.49 16.91
C THR A 220 9.80 9.16 16.31
N VAL A 221 10.10 8.89 15.04
CA VAL A 221 9.74 7.63 14.38
C VAL A 221 10.55 6.45 14.95
N VAL A 222 11.82 6.65 15.31
CA VAL A 222 12.61 5.67 16.07
C VAL A 222 11.90 5.35 17.39
N GLY A 223 11.48 6.37 18.14
CA GLY A 223 10.71 6.23 19.36
C GLY A 223 9.44 5.42 19.16
N TRP A 224 8.66 5.71 18.12
CA TRP A 224 7.44 4.96 17.80
C TRP A 224 7.72 3.50 17.49
N ALA A 225 8.75 3.19 16.70
CA ALA A 225 9.13 1.82 16.37
C ALA A 225 9.51 1.03 17.63
N LEU A 226 10.38 1.61 18.47
CA LEU A 226 10.86 0.98 19.70
C LEU A 226 9.74 0.83 20.74
N ASP A 227 8.96 1.87 21.01
CA ASP A 227 7.85 1.81 21.97
C ASP A 227 6.80 0.77 21.57
N THR A 228 6.48 0.71 20.28
CA THR A 228 5.55 -0.28 19.73
C THR A 228 6.10 -1.70 19.89
N ALA A 229 7.38 -1.90 19.56
CA ALA A 229 8.02 -3.21 19.66
C ALA A 229 8.18 -3.69 21.11
N ARG A 230 8.42 -2.76 22.06
CA ARG A 230 8.54 -3.04 23.49
C ARG A 230 7.20 -3.27 24.20
N ALA A 231 6.07 -3.00 23.55
CA ALA A 231 4.77 -3.29 24.13
C ALA A 231 4.65 -4.79 24.48
N ALA A 232 3.98 -5.08 25.59
CA ALA A 232 3.91 -6.44 26.12
C ALA A 232 3.42 -7.43 25.06
N ARG A 233 4.12 -8.56 24.93
CA ARG A 233 3.85 -9.65 23.98
C ARG A 233 3.98 -9.29 22.50
N VAL A 234 4.15 -8.02 22.10
CA VAL A 234 4.33 -7.65 20.69
C VAL A 234 5.61 -8.22 20.12
N ARG A 235 6.70 -8.18 20.90
CA ARG A 235 8.01 -8.73 20.53
C ARG A 235 7.93 -10.18 20.03
N ASP A 236 7.09 -11.01 20.65
CA ASP A 236 6.93 -12.43 20.32
C ASP A 236 6.34 -12.66 18.92
N TRP A 237 5.77 -11.61 18.32
CA TRP A 237 5.11 -11.65 17.01
C TRP A 237 5.84 -10.86 15.94
N LEU A 238 6.99 -10.25 16.25
CA LEU A 238 7.82 -9.58 15.26
C LEU A 238 8.53 -10.61 14.37
N THR A 239 8.82 -10.22 13.13
CA THR A 239 9.62 -11.05 12.23
C THR A 239 11.09 -10.98 12.60
N VAL A 240 11.87 -11.98 12.18
CA VAL A 240 13.34 -11.99 12.37
C VAL A 240 13.98 -10.72 11.78
N ASP A 241 13.56 -10.33 10.57
CA ASP A 241 14.01 -9.10 9.91
C ASP A 241 13.70 -7.84 10.74
N GLN A 242 12.50 -7.76 11.34
CA GLN A 242 12.15 -6.65 12.24
C GLN A 242 13.03 -6.65 13.50
N GLU A 243 13.28 -7.81 14.12
CA GLU A 243 14.17 -7.88 15.27
C GLU A 243 15.60 -7.45 14.92
N GLU A 244 16.13 -7.85 13.77
CA GLU A 244 17.45 -7.42 13.29
C GLU A 244 17.52 -5.91 13.09
N ARG A 245 16.49 -5.31 12.48
CA ARG A 245 16.39 -3.85 12.31
C ARG A 245 16.29 -3.12 13.65
N LEU A 246 15.52 -3.64 14.61
CA LEU A 246 15.43 -3.07 15.96
C LEU A 246 16.78 -3.08 16.68
N ASN A 247 17.59 -4.14 16.51
CA ASN A 247 18.95 -4.19 17.07
C ASN A 247 19.87 -3.11 16.51
N ARG A 248 19.63 -2.64 15.27
CA ARG A 248 20.41 -1.53 14.69
C ARG A 248 20.00 -0.18 15.27
N LEU A 249 18.72 -0.02 15.63
CA LEU A 249 18.22 1.21 16.26
C LEU A 249 18.54 1.29 17.75
N ASP A 250 18.49 0.16 18.46
CA ASP A 250 18.81 0.03 19.87
C ASP A 250 19.68 -1.22 20.09
N PRO A 251 21.00 -1.06 20.27
CA PRO A 251 21.91 -2.17 20.55
C PRO A 251 21.52 -2.99 21.78
N TYR A 252 20.73 -2.43 22.70
CA TYR A 252 20.27 -3.11 23.91
C TYR A 252 18.92 -3.81 23.74
N TRP A 253 18.32 -3.78 22.55
CA TRP A 253 17.03 -4.43 22.23
C TRP A 253 16.99 -5.91 22.67
N ARG A 254 18.08 -6.65 22.47
CA ARG A 254 18.18 -8.07 22.86
C ARG A 254 18.19 -8.32 24.37
N HIS A 255 18.58 -7.34 25.19
CA HIS A 255 18.75 -7.50 26.64
C HIS A 255 17.47 -7.25 27.44
N VAL A 256 16.39 -6.79 26.81
CA VAL A 256 15.08 -6.58 27.43
C VAL A 256 14.22 -7.84 27.26
N ARG A 257 14.52 -8.91 28.01
CA ARG A 257 13.67 -10.11 28.14
C ARG A 257 13.31 -10.36 29.59
#